data_AF-A0A9D4KDA2-F1
#
_entry.id   AF-A0A9D4KDA2-F1
#
_cell.length_a   1.000
_cell.length_b   1.000
_cell.length_c   1.000
_cell.angle_alpha   90.00
_cell.angle_beta   90.00
_cell.angle_gamma   90.00
#
_symmetry.space_group_name_H-M   'P 1'
#
loop_
_entity.id
_entity.type
_entity.pdbx_description
1 polymer ?
#
loop_
_entity_poly.entity_id
_entity_poly.type
_entity_poly.pdbx_seq_one_letter_code
_entity_poly.pdbx_strand_id
1 'polypeptide(L)'
;MVGYRQDAAPKGGYANIQWAKAYVAKPLNGAKILIPFVALKAVAMVTFIKYYQPKMLREKIQENDARLILSVLFQAENDRRLLKNFRRMRDEEARLFANDPNWEVGKYNGEKAYLRDDHMFTALQSYDLDIYKPFSFIETFCNFFKND
;
A
#
# COMPACT_ATOMS: atom_id res chain seq x y z
N MET A 1 71.33 -63.36 48.44
CA MET A 1 71.08 -62.25 47.50
C MET A 1 69.62 -61.86 47.66
N VAL A 2 69.31 -60.59 47.93
CA VAL A 2 67.92 -60.11 48.03
C VAL A 2 67.35 -60.01 46.60
N GLY A 3 66.29 -60.76 46.31
CA GLY A 3 65.66 -60.78 44.99
C GLY A 3 64.67 -59.63 44.83
N TYR A 4 64.86 -58.79 43.80
CA TYR A 4 63.92 -57.74 43.45
C TYR A 4 62.79 -58.32 42.59
N ARG A 5 61.55 -58.16 43.04
CA ARG A 5 60.36 -58.50 42.26
C ARG A 5 60.10 -57.33 41.29
N GLN A 6 60.32 -57.55 40.00
CA GLN A 6 59.94 -56.59 38.97
C GLN A 6 58.50 -56.85 38.55
N ASP A 7 57.69 -55.79 38.49
CA ASP A 7 56.35 -55.86 37.92
C ASP A 7 56.47 -55.74 36.40
N ALA A 8 56.40 -56.88 35.71
CA ALA A 8 56.42 -56.96 34.27
C ALA A 8 55.00 -56.87 33.68
N ALA A 9 54.90 -56.43 32.43
CA ALA A 9 53.65 -56.47 31.68
C ALA A 9 53.10 -57.91 31.60
N PRO A 10 51.76 -58.08 31.56
CA PRO A 10 51.16 -59.40 31.44
C PRO A 10 51.63 -60.10 30.16
N LYS A 11 51.78 -61.44 30.19
CA LYS A 11 52.32 -62.25 29.08
C LYS A 11 51.56 -62.08 27.74
N GLY A 12 50.32 -61.58 27.78
CA GLY A 12 49.46 -61.32 26.61
C GLY A 12 49.37 -59.84 26.18
N GLY A 13 50.13 -58.93 26.78
CA GLY A 13 50.04 -57.49 26.49
C GLY A 13 48.81 -56.80 27.09
N TYR A 14 48.73 -55.48 26.92
CA TYR A 14 47.56 -54.69 27.33
C TYR A 14 46.46 -54.73 26.27
N ALA A 15 45.21 -54.55 26.69
CA ALA A 15 44.08 -54.44 25.77
C ALA A 15 44.26 -53.21 24.84
N ASN A 16 43.75 -53.31 23.62
CA ASN A 16 43.77 -52.20 22.68
C ASN A 16 42.92 -51.04 23.21
N ILE A 17 43.59 -49.94 23.54
CA ILE A 17 42.93 -48.71 23.97
C ILE A 17 42.37 -48.04 22.72
N GLN A 18 41.05 -47.81 22.71
CA GLN A 18 40.43 -46.99 21.68
C GLN A 18 40.84 -45.52 21.91
N TRP A 19 41.88 -45.10 21.18
CA TRP A 19 42.38 -43.73 21.23
C TRP A 19 41.56 -42.79 20.31
N ALA A 20 40.94 -43.34 19.27
CA ALA A 20 40.13 -42.59 18.33
C ALA A 20 38.69 -42.44 18.83
N LYS A 21 38.11 -41.26 18.62
CA LYS A 21 36.71 -40.98 18.97
C LYS A 21 35.76 -41.81 18.09
N ALA A 22 34.91 -42.60 18.72
CA ALA A 22 33.81 -43.27 18.02
C ALA A 22 32.74 -42.23 17.61
N TYR A 23 32.51 -42.07 16.31
CA TYR A 23 31.40 -41.26 15.80
C TYR A 23 30.14 -42.12 15.70
N VAL A 24 29.05 -41.66 16.33
CA VAL A 24 27.73 -42.26 16.15
C VAL A 24 27.19 -41.86 14.77
N ALA A 25 26.59 -42.80 14.05
CA ALA A 25 25.99 -42.54 12.75
C ALA A 25 24.95 -41.42 12.85
N LYS A 26 25.02 -40.42 11.96
CA LYS A 26 24.02 -39.34 11.89
C LYS A 26 22.73 -39.92 11.27
N PRO A 27 21.60 -39.92 12.00
CA PRO A 27 20.37 -40.58 11.52
C PRO A 27 19.73 -39.89 10.31
N LEU A 28 20.00 -38.59 10.14
CA LEU A 28 19.42 -37.74 9.11
C LEU A 28 20.42 -37.47 7.99
N ASN A 29 20.04 -37.90 6.79
CA ASN A 29 20.70 -37.54 5.53
C ASN A 29 19.93 -36.36 4.88
N GLY A 30 20.59 -35.54 4.09
CA GLY A 30 19.98 -34.37 3.41
C GLY A 30 18.73 -34.73 2.60
N ALA A 31 18.73 -35.88 1.90
CA ALA A 31 17.57 -36.35 1.16
C ALA A 31 16.34 -36.61 2.06
N LYS A 32 16.55 -37.14 3.28
CA LYS A 32 15.47 -37.41 4.23
C LYS A 32 14.84 -36.12 4.78
N ILE A 33 15.54 -34.99 4.70
CA ILE A 33 15.03 -33.68 5.12
C ILE A 33 14.37 -32.95 3.94
N LEU A 34 14.95 -33.03 2.75
CA LEU A 34 14.47 -32.32 1.57
C LEU A 34 13.15 -32.90 1.02
N ILE A 35 13.01 -34.22 0.98
CA ILE A 35 11.81 -34.88 0.46
C ILE A 35 10.53 -34.44 1.22
N PRO A 36 10.44 -34.53 2.56
CA PRO A 36 9.25 -34.12 3.27
C PRO A 36 9.00 -32.61 3.18
N PHE A 37 10.06 -31.80 3.11
CA PHE A 37 9.92 -30.36 2.92
C PHE A 37 9.26 -30.01 1.59
N VAL A 38 9.73 -30.61 0.49
CA VAL A 38 9.15 -30.40 -0.85
C VAL A 38 7.71 -30.92 -0.90
N ALA A 39 7.44 -32.08 -0.30
CA ALA A 39 6.09 -32.63 -0.23
C ALA A 39 5.12 -31.70 0.52
N LEU A 40 5.53 -31.18 1.68
CA LEU A 40 4.73 -30.23 2.45
C LEU A 40 4.45 -28.95 1.64
N LYS A 41 5.46 -28.42 0.95
CA LYS A 41 5.32 -27.23 0.10
C LYS A 41 4.37 -27.47 -1.07
N ALA A 42 4.45 -28.63 -1.73
CA ALA A 42 3.55 -28.99 -2.81
C ALA A 42 2.08 -29.05 -2.33
N VAL A 43 1.83 -29.67 -1.17
CA VAL A 43 0.49 -29.71 -0.56
C VAL A 43 -0.01 -28.30 -0.20
N ALA A 44 0.84 -27.47 0.40
CA ALA A 44 0.49 -26.09 0.72
C ALA A 44 0.15 -25.27 -0.54
N MET A 45 0.90 -25.47 -1.63
CA MET A 45 0.64 -24.78 -2.90
C MET A 45 -0.69 -25.21 -3.52
N VAL A 46 -0.97 -26.51 -3.56
CA VAL A 46 -2.23 -27.03 -4.13
C VAL A 46 -3.44 -26.54 -3.33
N THR A 47 -3.36 -26.56 -2.00
CA THR A 47 -4.45 -26.07 -1.14
C THR A 47 -4.67 -24.57 -1.30
N PHE A 48 -3.60 -23.79 -1.42
CA PHE A 48 -3.69 -22.35 -1.67
C PHE A 48 -4.41 -22.04 -2.99
N ILE A 49 -3.99 -22.68 -4.09
CA ILE A 49 -4.55 -22.45 -5.43
C ILE A 49 -6.02 -22.89 -5.50
N LYS A 50 -6.36 -24.05 -4.92
CA LYS A 50 -7.73 -24.58 -5.02
C LYS A 50 -8.74 -23.88 -4.12
N TYR A 51 -8.34 -23.45 -2.93
CA TYR A 51 -9.30 -22.97 -1.93
C TYR A 51 -9.16 -21.49 -1.59
N TYR A 52 -7.93 -21.00 -1.41
CA TYR A 52 -7.69 -19.63 -0.95
C TYR A 52 -7.76 -18.61 -2.09
N GLN A 53 -7.07 -18.86 -3.20
CA GLN A 53 -7.07 -17.95 -4.35
C GLN A 53 -8.47 -17.59 -4.87
N PRO A 54 -9.39 -18.55 -5.15
CA PRO A 54 -10.71 -18.20 -5.68
C PRO A 54 -11.54 -17.41 -4.67
N LYS A 55 -11.40 -17.67 -3.37
CA LYS A 55 -12.08 -16.90 -2.33
C LYS A 55 -11.61 -15.45 -2.32
N MET A 56 -10.29 -15.22 -2.30
CA MET A 56 -9.71 -13.87 -2.33
C MET A 56 -10.10 -13.10 -3.60
N LEU A 57 -10.14 -13.77 -4.76
CA LEU A 57 -10.57 -13.14 -6.01
C LEU A 57 -12.04 -12.74 -5.96
N ARG A 58 -12.92 -13.59 -5.41
CA ARG A 58 -14.34 -13.26 -5.23
C ARG A 58 -14.54 -12.06 -4.32
N GLU A 59 -13.83 -12.00 -3.20
CA GLU A 59 -13.87 -10.85 -2.28
C GLU A 59 -13.41 -9.56 -2.98
N LYS A 60 -12.30 -9.61 -3.72
CA LYS A 60 -11.83 -8.45 -4.50
C LYS A 60 -12.81 -7.99 -5.56
N ILE A 61 -13.47 -8.93 -6.25
CA ILE A 61 -14.49 -8.60 -7.26
C ILE A 61 -15.68 -7.92 -6.57
N GLN A 62 -16.15 -8.46 -5.44
CA GLN A 62 -17.25 -7.85 -4.67
C GLN A 62 -16.92 -6.43 -4.21
N GLU A 63 -15.70 -6.20 -3.71
CA GLU A 63 -15.25 -4.85 -3.33
C GLU A 63 -15.19 -3.90 -4.53
N ASN A 64 -14.68 -4.36 -5.66
CA ASN A 64 -14.59 -3.54 -6.87
C ASN A 64 -15.98 -3.23 -7.44
N ASP A 65 -16.89 -4.19 -7.46
CA ASP A 65 -18.28 -4.00 -7.89
C ASP A 65 -18.98 -2.98 -7.00
N ALA A 66 -18.82 -3.08 -5.67
CA ALA A 66 -19.36 -2.10 -4.74
C ALA A 66 -18.79 -0.69 -4.99
N ARG A 67 -17.49 -0.57 -5.23
CA ARG A 67 -16.85 0.71 -5.56
C ARG A 67 -17.35 1.29 -6.89
N LEU A 68 -17.56 0.45 -7.90
CA LEU A 68 -18.06 0.87 -9.21
C LEU A 68 -19.50 1.40 -9.13
N ILE A 69 -20.35 0.76 -8.34
CA ILE A 69 -21.72 1.25 -8.12
C ILE A 69 -21.69 2.61 -7.39
N LEU A 70 -20.83 2.75 -6.38
CA LEU A 70 -20.72 3.99 -5.61
C LEU A 70 -20.05 5.13 -6.38
N SER A 71 -19.13 4.84 -7.30
CA SER A 71 -18.39 5.87 -8.05
C SER A 71 -19.32 6.76 -8.86
N VAL A 72 -20.43 6.22 -9.39
CA VAL A 72 -21.43 7.00 -10.13
C VAL A 72 -22.14 8.00 -9.22
N LEU A 73 -22.48 7.59 -7.98
CA LEU A 73 -23.08 8.50 -7.01
C LEU A 73 -22.10 9.60 -6.59
N PHE A 74 -20.85 9.24 -6.28
CA PHE A 74 -19.83 10.22 -5.93
C PHE A 74 -19.49 11.16 -7.08
N GLN A 75 -19.50 10.67 -8.32
CA GLN A 75 -19.32 11.51 -9.49
C GLN A 75 -20.46 12.53 -9.60
N ALA A 76 -21.71 12.10 -9.47
CA ALA A 76 -22.87 12.99 -9.50
C ALA A 76 -22.86 14.03 -8.36
N GLU A 77 -22.45 13.63 -7.15
CA GLU A 77 -22.29 14.56 -6.02
C GLU A 77 -21.20 15.60 -6.29
N ASN A 78 -20.06 15.15 -6.82
CA ASN A 78 -18.98 16.03 -7.22
C ASN A 78 -19.43 17.00 -8.31
N ASP A 79 -20.07 16.52 -9.38
CA ASP A 79 -20.58 17.37 -10.46
C ASP A 79 -21.54 18.43 -9.91
N ARG A 80 -22.44 18.06 -8.99
CA ARG A 80 -23.34 19.02 -8.34
C ARG A 80 -22.58 20.06 -7.51
N ARG A 81 -21.57 19.64 -6.75
CA ARG A 81 -20.72 20.53 -5.95
C ARG A 81 -19.95 21.51 -6.84
N LEU A 82 -19.36 21.01 -7.92
CA LEU A 82 -18.63 21.81 -8.91
C LEU A 82 -19.53 22.88 -9.54
N LEU A 83 -20.70 22.48 -10.06
CA LEU A 83 -21.63 23.39 -10.71
C LEU A 83 -22.16 24.48 -9.76
N LYS A 84 -22.43 24.14 -8.50
CA LYS A 84 -22.81 25.12 -7.47
C LYS A 84 -21.69 26.12 -7.19
N ASN A 85 -20.44 25.65 -7.11
CA ASN A 85 -19.30 26.53 -6.92
C ASN A 85 -19.10 27.46 -8.12
N PHE A 86 -19.17 26.95 -9.35
CA PHE A 86 -19.07 27.79 -10.56
C PHE A 86 -20.21 28.82 -10.67
N ARG A 87 -21.42 28.48 -10.21
CA ARG A 87 -22.52 29.45 -10.09
C ARG A 87 -22.12 30.60 -9.17
N ARG A 88 -21.66 30.29 -7.96
CA ARG A 88 -21.22 31.28 -6.97
C ARG A 88 -20.06 32.13 -7.49
N MET A 89 -19.04 31.52 -8.07
CA MET A 89 -17.88 32.24 -8.59
C MET A 89 -18.27 33.22 -9.69
N ARG A 90 -19.18 32.82 -10.60
CA ARG A 90 -19.72 33.69 -11.64
C ARG A 90 -20.49 34.87 -11.04
N ASP A 91 -21.33 34.61 -10.04
CA ASP A 91 -22.13 35.64 -9.40
C ASP A 91 -21.24 36.66 -8.65
N GLU A 92 -20.16 36.21 -8.00
CA GLU A 92 -19.17 37.08 -7.34
C GLU A 92 -18.28 37.82 -8.34
N GLU A 93 -17.86 37.18 -9.44
CA GLU A 93 -17.12 37.83 -10.54
C GLU A 93 -17.93 38.98 -11.13
N ALA A 94 -19.22 38.74 -11.43
CA ALA A 94 -20.13 39.77 -11.93
C ALA A 94 -20.27 40.95 -10.94
N ARG A 95 -20.23 40.67 -9.63
CA ARG A 95 -20.30 41.70 -8.59
C ARG A 95 -19.00 42.50 -8.46
N LEU A 96 -17.85 41.82 -8.53
CA LEU A 96 -16.53 42.43 -8.36
C LEU A 96 -16.13 43.27 -9.57
N PHE A 97 -16.43 42.81 -10.78
CA PHE A 97 -16.06 43.46 -12.04
C PHE A 97 -17.17 44.32 -12.65
N ALA A 98 -18.24 44.60 -11.90
CA ALA A 98 -19.37 45.40 -12.38
C ALA A 98 -18.99 46.80 -12.90
N ASN A 99 -17.87 47.35 -12.42
CA ASN A 99 -17.43 48.70 -12.73
C ASN A 99 -16.42 48.78 -13.88
N ASP A 100 -15.94 47.64 -14.39
CA ASP A 100 -14.95 47.60 -15.48
C ASP A 100 -15.65 47.37 -16.83
N PRO A 101 -15.67 48.37 -17.74
CA PRO A 101 -16.36 48.25 -19.03
C PRO A 101 -15.68 47.27 -20.00
N ASN A 102 -14.43 46.86 -19.73
CA ASN A 102 -13.69 45.92 -20.57
C ASN A 102 -13.78 44.47 -20.07
N TRP A 103 -14.50 44.22 -18.97
CA TRP A 103 -14.64 42.88 -18.40
C TRP A 103 -15.96 42.22 -18.81
N GLU A 104 -15.85 41.00 -19.37
CA GLU A 104 -16.99 40.15 -19.64
C GLU A 104 -16.94 38.91 -18.75
N VAL A 105 -17.99 38.69 -17.97
CA VAL A 105 -18.06 37.61 -17.00
C VAL A 105 -17.90 36.24 -17.66
N GLY A 106 -17.00 35.41 -17.14
CA GLY A 106 -16.75 34.06 -17.65
C GLY A 106 -15.89 34.02 -18.92
N LYS A 107 -15.26 35.13 -19.31
CA LYS A 107 -14.17 35.18 -20.30
C LYS A 107 -12.86 35.52 -19.61
N TYR A 108 -11.77 34.94 -20.09
CA TYR A 108 -10.44 35.31 -19.66
C TYR A 108 -9.79 36.18 -20.74
N ASN A 109 -9.53 37.44 -20.44
CA ASN A 109 -8.93 38.40 -21.38
C ASN A 109 -9.64 38.50 -22.75
N GLY A 110 -10.98 38.48 -22.75
CA GLY A 110 -11.80 38.61 -23.97
C GLY A 110 -11.99 37.31 -24.76
N GLU A 111 -11.24 36.26 -24.45
CA GLU A 111 -11.43 34.92 -25.01
C GLU A 111 -12.24 34.03 -24.08
N LYS A 112 -13.03 33.13 -24.68
CA LYS A 112 -13.67 32.06 -23.92
C LYS A 112 -12.55 31.14 -23.41
N ALA A 113 -12.57 30.78 -22.13
CA ALA A 113 -11.55 29.92 -21.52
C ALA A 113 -11.50 28.47 -22.07
N TYR A 114 -12.31 28.13 -23.09
CA TYR A 114 -12.35 26.82 -23.71
C TYR A 114 -11.97 26.89 -25.19
N LEU A 115 -11.11 25.97 -25.61
CA LEU A 115 -10.43 25.97 -26.91
C LEU A 115 -11.28 25.43 -28.09
N ARG A 116 -12.49 24.90 -27.85
CA ARG A 116 -13.35 24.28 -28.89
C ARG A 116 -14.84 24.42 -28.57
N ASP A 117 -15.69 24.65 -29.58
CA ASP A 117 -17.16 24.76 -29.46
C ASP A 117 -17.87 23.45 -29.10
N ASP A 118 -17.19 22.31 -29.23
CA ASP A 118 -17.69 21.02 -28.77
C ASP A 118 -17.72 20.98 -27.24
N HIS A 119 -18.88 20.69 -26.67
CA HIS A 119 -19.28 20.76 -25.26
C HIS A 119 -18.48 19.92 -24.23
N MET A 120 -17.18 19.69 -24.44
CA MET A 120 -16.32 19.18 -23.38
C MET A 120 -16.06 20.29 -22.37
N PHE A 121 -16.56 20.10 -21.16
CA PHE A 121 -16.01 20.77 -19.98
C PHE A 121 -14.53 20.40 -19.92
N THR A 122 -13.66 21.30 -20.38
CA THR A 122 -12.25 21.22 -20.04
C THR A 122 -12.21 21.19 -18.51
N ALA A 123 -11.55 20.17 -17.97
CA ALA A 123 -11.30 20.08 -16.55
C ALA A 123 -10.44 21.28 -16.14
N LEU A 124 -11.08 22.42 -15.88
CA LEU A 124 -10.47 23.51 -15.15
C LEU A 124 -10.00 22.88 -13.85
N GLN A 125 -8.69 22.96 -13.68
CA GLN A 125 -7.93 22.14 -12.77
C GLN A 125 -8.47 22.31 -11.34
N SER A 126 -8.30 21.27 -10.54
CA SER A 126 -8.61 21.23 -9.10
C SER A 126 -8.13 22.44 -8.29
N TYR A 127 -7.19 23.23 -8.81
CA TYR A 127 -6.62 24.43 -8.18
C TYR A 127 -7.64 25.58 -8.01
N ASP A 128 -8.66 25.72 -8.87
CA ASP A 128 -9.67 26.80 -8.73
C ASP A 128 -10.70 26.53 -7.63
N LEU A 129 -10.87 25.26 -7.23
CA LEU A 129 -11.80 24.86 -6.16
C LEU A 129 -11.26 25.14 -4.77
N ASP A 130 -9.94 25.24 -4.62
CA ASP A 130 -9.28 25.50 -3.34
C ASP A 130 -9.33 26.98 -2.93
N ILE A 131 -9.73 27.89 -3.84
CA ILE A 131 -9.98 29.31 -3.53
C ILE A 131 -11.16 29.48 -2.54
N TYR A 132 -12.07 28.49 -2.53
CA TYR A 132 -13.20 28.41 -1.61
C TYR A 132 -13.08 27.20 -0.66
N LYS A 133 -11.94 27.00 0.01
CA LYS A 133 -11.99 26.43 1.37
C LYS A 133 -12.41 27.55 2.31
N PRO A 134 -13.70 27.68 2.66
CA PRO A 134 -14.14 28.76 3.50
C PRO A 134 -13.93 28.34 4.96
N PHE A 135 -13.51 29.29 5.77
CA PHE A 135 -13.76 29.35 7.20
C PHE A 135 -12.74 28.75 8.18
N SER A 136 -12.39 27.46 8.19
CA SER A 136 -11.62 26.95 9.35
C SER A 136 -10.18 27.51 9.47
N PHE A 137 -9.46 27.67 8.35
CA PHE A 137 -8.08 28.18 8.37
C PHE A 137 -8.02 29.70 8.61
N ILE A 138 -8.91 30.48 8.00
CA ILE A 138 -8.96 31.94 8.20
C ILE A 138 -9.48 32.27 9.62
N GLU A 139 -10.44 31.53 10.16
CA GLU A 139 -10.84 31.70 11.56
C GLU A 139 -9.70 31.37 12.52
N THR A 140 -8.94 30.30 12.26
CA THR A 140 -7.76 29.95 13.08
C THR A 140 -6.67 31.02 12.97
N PHE A 141 -6.41 31.53 11.77
CA PHE A 141 -5.42 32.58 11.51
C PHE A 141 -5.85 33.93 12.11
N CYS A 142 -7.10 34.35 11.94
CA CYS A 142 -7.63 35.57 12.54
C CYS A 142 -7.74 35.49 14.07
N ASN A 143 -8.01 34.31 14.64
CA ASN A 143 -7.98 34.10 16.10
C ASN A 143 -6.55 34.02 16.64
N PHE A 144 -5.57 33.62 15.83
CA PHE A 144 -4.15 33.69 16.16
C PHE A 144 -3.69 35.16 16.24
N PHE A 145 -4.03 36.00 15.25
CA PHE A 145 -3.67 37.44 15.25
C PHE A 145 -4.53 38.33 16.16
N LYS A 146 -5.59 37.80 16.80
CA LYS A 146 -6.41 38.55 17.78
C LYS A 146 -5.97 38.33 19.23
N ASN A 147 -5.08 37.37 19.48
CA ASN A 147 -4.59 37.01 20.82
C ASN A 147 -3.14 37.44 21.08
N ASP A 148 -2.53 38.17 20.13
CA ASP A 148 -1.27 38.91 20.28
C ASP A 148 -1.58 40.43 20.32
#